data_AF-A0A937KYH3-F1
#
_entry.id   AF-A0A937KYH3-F1
#
_cell.length_a   1.000
_cell.length_b   1.000
_cell.length_c   1.000
_cell.angle_alpha   90.00
_cell.angle_beta   90.00
_cell.angle_gamma   90.00
#
_symmetry.space_group_name_H-M   'P 1'
#
loop_
_entity.id
_entity.type
_entity.pdbx_description
1 polymer ?
#
loop_
_entity_poly.entity_id
_entity_poly.type
_entity_poly.pdbx_seq_one_letter_code
_entity_poly.pdbx_strand_id
1 'polypeptide(L)'
;MYLLKESINSNYLSLDSIQKDNFELIPAGIISNSIRFDKNFITLNVGDNDGVKIDDGIITKFGIIGIINKTSDKFSSGISLLNSEIKINAMLKKTNHFGSLFWDGLSHEKVKLLDIPKSANISKGDTIVSGGMSYIFPKNILIGVVEDYSIPESTNYYDIKVRLFEDFGAIRNVFVIKNNSFAELKSLIENE
;
A
#
# COMPACT_ATOMS: atom_id res chain seq x y z
N MET A 1 38.83 8.35 16.21
CA MET A 1 38.02 7.86 15.08
C MET A 1 37.02 6.84 15.60
N TYR A 2 36.00 7.27 16.36
CA TYR A 2 35.05 6.37 17.04
C TYR A 2 33.67 7.03 17.26
N LEU A 3 33.20 7.87 16.34
CA LEU A 3 31.92 8.61 16.48
C LEU A 3 31.12 8.71 15.16
N LEU A 4 31.06 7.64 14.35
CA LEU A 4 30.26 7.64 13.11
C LEU A 4 29.50 6.32 12.86
N LYS A 5 28.96 5.68 13.91
CA LYS A 5 28.17 4.44 13.76
C LYS A 5 26.78 4.44 14.41
N GLU A 6 26.25 5.59 14.83
CA GLU A 6 24.95 5.65 15.50
C GLU A 6 23.85 6.48 14.78
N SER A 7 24.03 6.88 13.52
CA SER A 7 23.03 7.71 12.82
C SER A 7 22.22 7.05 11.70
N ILE A 8 22.05 5.71 11.67
CA ILE A 8 21.24 5.03 10.63
C ILE A 8 20.07 4.21 11.22
N ASN A 9 19.64 4.47 12.45
CA ASN A 9 18.56 3.71 13.11
C ASN A 9 17.37 4.58 13.53
N SER A 10 16.68 5.25 12.58
CA SER A 10 15.46 5.97 12.96
C SER A 10 14.33 6.09 11.94
N ASN A 11 14.27 5.32 10.84
CA ASN A 11 13.15 5.50 9.88
C ASN A 11 12.68 4.27 9.09
N TYR A 12 13.04 3.05 9.48
CA TYR A 12 12.57 1.85 8.81
C TYR A 12 11.67 1.06 9.77
N LEU A 13 10.39 0.87 9.43
CA LEU A 13 9.64 -0.24 10.01
C LEU A 13 10.43 -1.50 9.64
N SER A 14 11.12 -2.10 10.60
CA SER A 14 11.69 -3.42 10.40
C SER A 14 10.53 -4.39 10.17
N LEU A 15 10.71 -5.41 9.33
CA LEU A 15 9.74 -6.49 9.18
C LEU A 15 9.35 -7.08 10.56
N ASP A 16 10.28 -7.02 11.52
CA ASP A 16 10.09 -7.37 12.93
C ASP A 16 9.03 -6.50 13.66
N SER A 17 8.87 -5.24 13.27
CA SER A 17 7.83 -4.35 13.83
C SER A 17 6.43 -4.69 13.30
N ILE A 18 6.32 -5.15 12.05
CA ILE A 18 5.07 -5.62 11.46
C ILE A 18 4.58 -6.88 12.20
N GLN A 19 5.49 -7.80 12.52
CA GLN A 19 5.14 -9.02 13.25
C GLN A 19 4.64 -8.77 14.68
N LYS A 20 5.00 -7.64 15.31
CA LYS A 20 4.50 -7.27 16.64
C LYS A 20 3.05 -6.77 16.63
N ASP A 21 2.54 -6.35 15.47
CA ASP A 21 1.20 -5.79 15.32
C ASP A 21 0.15 -6.85 14.87
N ASN A 22 0.34 -8.13 15.22
CA ASN A 22 -0.50 -9.27 14.79
C ASN A 22 -0.55 -9.50 13.26
N PHE A 23 0.47 -9.05 12.53
CA PHE A 23 0.60 -9.34 11.11
C PHE A 23 1.60 -10.47 10.85
N GLU A 24 1.23 -11.40 9.98
CA GLU A 24 2.11 -12.44 9.47
C GLU A 24 2.58 -12.08 8.06
N LEU A 25 3.82 -12.45 7.72
CA LEU A 25 4.42 -12.20 6.42
C LEU A 25 4.76 -13.52 5.74
N ILE A 26 4.19 -13.74 4.55
CA ILE A 26 4.46 -14.92 3.72
C ILE A 26 5.28 -14.46 2.51
N PRO A 27 6.54 -14.89 2.37
CA PRO A 27 7.36 -14.52 1.20
C PRO A 27 6.80 -15.16 -0.06
N ALA A 28 6.75 -14.39 -1.15
CA ALA A 28 6.20 -14.84 -2.43
C ALA A 28 6.97 -14.27 -3.63
N GLY A 29 7.03 -15.06 -4.70
CA GLY A 29 7.51 -14.66 -6.01
C GLY A 29 6.35 -14.33 -6.95
N ILE A 30 6.52 -13.28 -7.75
CA ILE A 30 5.59 -12.91 -8.82
C ILE A 30 5.83 -13.82 -10.02
N ILE A 31 4.77 -14.52 -10.46
CA ILE A 31 4.76 -15.34 -11.67
C ILE A 31 4.28 -14.53 -12.87
N SER A 32 3.31 -13.65 -12.66
CA SER A 32 2.73 -12.81 -13.69
C SER A 32 2.35 -11.45 -13.12
N ASN A 33 2.52 -10.41 -13.92
CA ASN A 33 2.23 -9.03 -13.55
C ASN A 33 1.78 -8.25 -14.79
N SER A 34 0.56 -7.72 -14.75
CA SER A 34 0.08 -6.77 -15.75
C SER A 34 0.18 -5.34 -15.21
N ILE A 35 0.57 -4.40 -16.08
CA ILE A 35 0.69 -2.97 -15.73
C ILE A 35 0.15 -2.05 -16.84
N ARG A 36 -0.49 -2.63 -17.87
CA ARG A 36 -0.85 -1.95 -19.12
C ARG A 36 -2.36 -1.82 -19.32
N PHE A 37 -3.16 -2.47 -18.48
CA PHE A 37 -4.62 -2.47 -18.60
C PHE A 37 -5.23 -1.55 -17.55
N ASP A 38 -6.49 -1.16 -17.71
CA ASP A 38 -7.23 -0.44 -16.66
C ASP A 38 -7.38 -1.32 -15.41
N LYS A 39 -7.56 -2.63 -15.63
CA LYS A 39 -7.67 -3.65 -14.60
C LYS A 39 -6.42 -4.53 -14.58
N ASN A 40 -5.44 -4.15 -13.78
CA ASN A 40 -4.22 -4.93 -13.62
C ASN A 40 -4.31 -5.92 -12.44
N PHE A 41 -3.60 -7.04 -12.61
CA PHE A 41 -3.54 -8.14 -11.65
C PHE A 41 -2.11 -8.67 -11.53
N ILE A 42 -1.80 -9.25 -10.38
CA ILE A 42 -0.52 -9.87 -10.06
C ILE A 42 -0.78 -11.29 -9.60
N THR A 43 -0.02 -12.26 -10.10
CA THR A 43 -0.13 -13.68 -9.72
C THR A 43 1.11 -14.09 -8.95
N LEU A 44 0.90 -14.73 -7.80
CA LEU A 44 1.96 -15.15 -6.88
C LEU A 44 2.08 -16.68 -6.83
N ASN A 45 3.30 -17.16 -6.52
CA ASN A 45 3.63 -18.58 -6.37
C ASN A 45 3.31 -19.17 -4.98
N VAL A 46 2.34 -18.58 -4.29
CA VAL A 46 1.83 -19.00 -2.99
C VAL A 46 0.31 -18.98 -3.01
N GLY A 47 -0.32 -19.89 -2.28
CA GLY A 47 -1.78 -20.05 -2.26
C GLY A 47 -2.33 -20.48 -0.90
N ASP A 48 -3.47 -21.17 -0.92
CA ASP A 48 -4.18 -21.58 0.29
C ASP A 48 -3.36 -22.50 1.19
N ASN A 49 -2.52 -23.37 0.62
CA ASN A 49 -1.64 -24.25 1.40
C ASN A 49 -0.54 -23.48 2.14
N ASP A 50 -0.20 -22.28 1.66
CA ASP A 50 0.78 -21.39 2.29
C ASP A 50 0.12 -20.43 3.30
N GLY A 51 -1.20 -20.55 3.48
CA GLY A 51 -1.97 -19.73 4.43
C GLY A 51 -2.46 -18.39 3.88
N VAL A 52 -2.27 -18.12 2.58
CA VAL A 52 -2.78 -16.92 1.89
C VAL A 52 -4.30 -16.95 1.81
N LYS A 53 -4.95 -15.81 2.05
CA LYS A 53 -6.40 -15.64 1.98
C LYS A 53 -6.80 -14.42 1.16
N ILE A 54 -8.04 -14.45 0.70
CA ILE A 54 -8.69 -13.28 0.10
C ILE A 54 -8.66 -12.13 1.12
N ASP A 55 -8.48 -10.91 0.63
CA ASP A 55 -8.30 -9.68 1.40
C ASP A 55 -6.93 -9.53 2.10
N ASP A 56 -6.01 -10.49 1.99
CA ASP A 56 -4.62 -10.27 2.43
C ASP A 56 -3.91 -9.21 1.56
N GLY A 57 -3.04 -8.41 2.17
CA GLY A 57 -2.28 -7.39 1.47
C GLY A 57 -1.08 -7.97 0.72
N ILE A 58 -0.64 -7.33 -0.35
CA ILE A 58 0.61 -7.63 -1.05
C ILE A 58 1.51 -6.41 -0.92
N ILE A 59 2.71 -6.60 -0.39
CA ILE A 59 3.66 -5.52 -0.12
C ILE A 59 5.07 -5.90 -0.52
N THR A 60 5.92 -4.89 -0.63
CA THR A 60 7.37 -5.01 -0.64
C THR A 60 7.94 -4.16 0.49
N LYS A 61 9.27 -4.11 0.58
CA LYS A 61 9.97 -3.13 1.43
C LYS A 61 9.77 -1.67 0.99
N PHE A 62 9.36 -1.41 -0.25
CA PHE A 62 9.21 -0.04 -0.76
C PHE A 62 7.76 0.37 -0.99
N GLY A 63 6.81 -0.56 -0.97
CA GLY A 63 5.42 -0.19 -0.73
C GLY A 63 4.35 -1.23 -0.99
N ILE A 64 3.11 -0.74 -1.06
CA ILE A 64 1.92 -1.54 -1.33
C ILE A 64 1.85 -1.90 -2.81
N ILE A 65 1.63 -3.18 -3.09
CA ILE A 65 1.56 -3.75 -4.44
C ILE A 65 0.13 -4.08 -4.85
N GLY A 66 -0.70 -4.53 -3.91
CA GLY A 66 -2.07 -4.94 -4.23
C GLY A 66 -2.75 -5.67 -3.07
N ILE A 67 -3.91 -6.27 -3.35
CA ILE A 67 -4.73 -7.02 -2.40
C ILE A 67 -5.13 -8.35 -3.04
N ILE A 68 -5.01 -9.46 -2.32
CA ILE A 68 -5.39 -10.79 -2.80
C ILE A 68 -6.90 -10.83 -3.05
N ASN A 69 -7.30 -11.25 -4.25
CA ASN A 69 -8.71 -11.39 -4.62
C ASN A 69 -9.11 -12.83 -4.98
N LYS A 70 -8.15 -13.70 -5.27
CA LYS A 70 -8.39 -15.12 -5.57
C LYS A 70 -7.26 -15.96 -5.04
N THR A 71 -7.60 -17.14 -4.54
CA THR A 71 -6.64 -18.16 -4.13
C THR A 71 -6.97 -19.50 -4.77
N SER A 72 -5.95 -20.33 -4.87
CA SER A 72 -5.99 -21.75 -5.18
C SER A 72 -5.00 -22.43 -4.23
N ASP A 73 -4.93 -23.75 -4.23
CA ASP A 73 -4.03 -24.52 -3.36
C ASP A 73 -2.56 -24.04 -3.39
N LYS A 74 -2.05 -23.61 -4.54
CA LYS A 74 -0.61 -23.29 -4.73
C LYS A 74 -0.33 -21.89 -5.26
N PHE A 75 -1.35 -21.17 -5.70
CA PHE A 75 -1.21 -19.87 -6.35
C PHE A 75 -2.29 -18.93 -5.89
N SER A 76 -2.01 -17.64 -5.99
CA SER A 76 -2.97 -16.58 -5.69
C SER A 76 -2.88 -15.49 -6.74
N SER A 77 -3.99 -14.78 -6.90
CA SER A 77 -4.08 -13.58 -7.71
C SER A 77 -4.45 -12.42 -6.80
N GLY A 78 -3.83 -11.27 -7.05
CA GLY A 78 -4.15 -10.01 -6.40
C GLY A 78 -4.54 -8.94 -7.41
N ILE A 79 -5.42 -8.05 -6.97
CA ILE A 79 -5.71 -6.80 -7.66
C ILE A 79 -4.55 -5.84 -7.39
N SER A 80 -3.90 -5.38 -8.45
CA SER A 80 -2.76 -4.46 -8.34
C SER A 80 -3.18 -3.09 -7.83
N LEU A 81 -2.28 -2.37 -7.14
CA LEU A 81 -2.43 -0.93 -6.87
C LEU A 81 -2.67 -0.14 -8.16
N LEU A 82 -2.10 -0.61 -9.27
CA LEU A 82 -2.35 -0.07 -10.61
C LEU A 82 -3.67 -0.62 -11.18
N ASN A 83 -4.76 -0.60 -10.42
CA ASN A 83 -6.08 -0.98 -10.92
C ASN A 83 -7.06 0.14 -10.60
N SER A 84 -7.77 0.63 -11.62
CA SER A 84 -8.63 1.81 -11.50
C SER A 84 -9.87 1.59 -10.62
N GLU A 85 -10.20 0.34 -10.29
CA GLU A 85 -11.37 0.00 -9.47
C GLU A 85 -11.09 -0.03 -7.97
N ILE A 86 -9.82 0.01 -7.56
CA ILE A 86 -9.47 -0.05 -6.14
C ILE A 86 -9.06 1.30 -5.58
N LYS A 87 -9.41 1.51 -4.31
CA LYS A 87 -9.01 2.66 -3.52
C LYS A 87 -8.36 2.17 -2.24
N ILE A 88 -7.24 2.77 -1.86
CA ILE A 88 -6.52 2.45 -0.63
C ILE A 88 -6.56 3.65 0.30
N ASN A 89 -6.83 3.39 1.57
CA ASN A 89 -6.68 4.42 2.59
C ASN A 89 -5.20 4.73 2.81
N ALA A 90 -4.80 5.94 2.44
CA ALA A 90 -3.44 6.44 2.59
C ALA A 90 -3.41 7.70 3.45
N MET A 91 -2.21 8.06 3.90
CA MET A 91 -2.00 9.12 4.87
C MET A 91 -0.75 9.92 4.49
N LEU A 92 -0.82 11.25 4.60
CA LEU A 92 0.37 12.08 4.62
C LEU A 92 1.15 11.81 5.91
N LYS A 93 2.35 11.26 5.81
CA LYS A 93 3.18 10.90 6.97
C LYS A 93 3.47 12.10 7.88
N LYS A 94 3.65 13.28 7.29
CA LYS A 94 4.00 14.52 7.99
C LYS A 94 2.89 15.04 8.90
N THR A 95 1.63 14.95 8.44
CA THR A 95 0.49 15.62 9.08
C THR A 95 -0.57 14.66 9.60
N ASN A 96 -0.41 13.35 9.36
CA ASN A 96 -1.39 12.30 9.68
C ASN A 96 -2.79 12.52 9.06
N HIS A 97 -2.90 13.31 8.00
CA HIS A 97 -4.17 13.49 7.29
C HIS A 97 -4.40 12.33 6.33
N PHE A 98 -5.61 11.79 6.34
CA PHE A 98 -5.99 10.64 5.53
C PHE A 98 -6.69 11.04 4.25
N GLY A 99 -6.44 10.27 3.21
CA GLY A 99 -7.02 10.46 1.90
C GLY A 99 -7.25 9.15 1.17
N SER A 100 -7.93 9.25 0.03
CA SER A 100 -8.22 8.12 -0.85
C SER A 100 -7.19 8.05 -1.97
N LEU A 101 -6.33 7.02 -1.93
CA LEU A 101 -5.34 6.75 -2.95
C LEU A 101 -5.94 5.85 -4.04
N PHE A 102 -5.79 6.24 -5.31
CA PHE A 102 -6.25 5.43 -6.44
C PHE A 102 -5.37 5.66 -7.67
N TRP A 103 -5.43 4.72 -8.61
CA TRP A 103 -4.74 4.84 -9.88
C TRP A 103 -5.69 5.33 -10.98
N ASP A 104 -5.27 6.35 -11.73
CA ASP A 104 -6.08 6.99 -12.77
C ASP A 104 -5.89 6.36 -14.17
N GLY A 105 -5.05 5.32 -14.29
CA GLY A 105 -4.78 4.62 -15.55
C GLY A 105 -3.74 5.31 -16.44
N LEU A 106 -3.24 6.50 -16.08
CA LEU A 106 -2.42 7.31 -16.99
C LEU A 106 -0.92 6.96 -16.95
N SER A 107 -0.41 6.52 -15.80
CA SER A 107 1.02 6.22 -15.63
C SER A 107 1.23 5.15 -14.57
N HIS A 108 2.04 4.12 -14.89
CA HIS A 108 2.38 3.06 -13.93
C HIS A 108 3.34 3.52 -12.81
N GLU A 109 3.85 4.76 -12.85
CA GLU A 109 4.74 5.33 -11.84
C GLU A 109 4.01 6.25 -10.86
N LYS A 110 2.74 6.54 -11.13
CA LYS A 110 2.01 7.63 -10.46
C LYS A 110 0.61 7.21 -10.09
N VAL A 111 0.17 7.69 -8.93
CA VAL A 111 -1.19 7.53 -8.42
C VAL A 111 -1.70 8.88 -7.95
N LYS A 112 -3.00 8.95 -7.69
CA LYS A 112 -3.69 10.12 -7.18
C LYS A 112 -4.04 9.91 -5.71
N LEU A 113 -3.94 10.97 -4.92
CA LEU A 113 -4.43 11.01 -3.54
C LEU A 113 -5.41 12.18 -3.40
N LEU A 114 -6.65 11.85 -3.05
CA LEU A 114 -7.75 12.80 -2.85
C LEU A 114 -8.18 12.84 -1.39
N ASP A 115 -9.18 13.67 -1.11
CA ASP A 115 -9.85 13.80 0.20
C ASP A 115 -8.94 14.33 1.32
N ILE A 116 -7.78 14.89 0.97
CA ILE A 116 -6.92 15.59 1.90
C ILE A 116 -7.37 17.05 2.02
N PRO A 117 -7.80 17.53 3.19
CA PRO A 117 -8.30 18.89 3.34
C PRO A 117 -7.17 19.91 3.15
N LYS A 118 -7.51 21.12 2.67
CA LYS A 118 -6.56 22.23 2.48
C LYS A 118 -5.80 22.68 3.75
N SER A 119 -6.34 22.33 4.93
CA SER A 119 -5.66 22.56 6.22
C SER A 119 -4.45 21.66 6.43
N ALA A 120 -4.36 20.55 5.68
CA ALA A 120 -3.21 19.66 5.68
C ALA A 120 -2.07 20.32 4.89
N ASN A 121 -1.24 21.09 5.59
CA ASN A 121 -0.09 21.76 4.99
C ASN A 121 0.85 20.77 4.27
N ILE A 122 0.78 20.73 2.94
CA ILE A 122 1.45 19.78 2.05
C ILE A 122 2.61 20.45 1.29
N SER A 123 3.64 19.68 0.98
CA SER A 123 4.78 20.11 0.17
C SER A 123 5.20 19.01 -0.81
N LYS A 124 5.77 19.41 -1.95
CA LYS A 124 6.42 18.45 -2.87
C LYS A 124 7.53 17.70 -2.13
N GLY A 125 7.60 16.39 -2.32
CA GLY A 125 8.50 15.50 -1.60
C GLY A 125 7.95 14.93 -0.28
N ASP A 126 6.81 15.41 0.23
CA ASP A 126 6.19 14.82 1.42
C ASP A 126 5.85 13.34 1.17
N THR A 127 6.06 12.48 2.17
CA THR A 127 5.89 11.03 2.07
C THR A 127 4.43 10.61 2.30
N ILE A 128 3.94 9.72 1.44
CA ILE A 128 2.63 9.06 1.56
C ILE A 128 2.84 7.63 2.06
N VAL A 129 2.03 7.22 3.04
CA VAL A 129 2.05 5.89 3.65
C VAL A 129 0.65 5.31 3.82
N SER A 130 0.53 4.01 4.10
CA SER A 130 -0.75 3.41 4.49
C SER A 130 -1.29 4.02 5.79
N GLY A 131 -2.59 4.27 5.81
CA GLY A 131 -3.25 4.86 6.99
C GLY A 131 -3.59 3.86 8.09
N GLY A 132 -3.68 2.57 7.77
CA GLY A 132 -4.02 1.51 8.72
C GLY A 132 -5.52 1.34 9.01
N MET A 133 -6.40 2.12 8.35
CA MET A 133 -7.85 2.04 8.58
C MET A 133 -8.55 0.88 7.86
N SER A 134 -7.96 0.28 6.83
CA SER A 134 -8.60 -0.79 6.06
C SER A 134 -8.38 -2.20 6.63
N TYR A 135 -7.67 -2.33 7.76
CA TYR A 135 -7.25 -3.60 8.41
C TYR A 135 -6.39 -4.55 7.57
N ILE A 136 -6.34 -4.39 6.25
CA ILE A 136 -5.52 -5.16 5.31
C ILE A 136 -4.04 -4.81 5.46
N PHE A 137 -3.74 -3.52 5.58
CA PHE A 137 -2.38 -3.02 5.68
C PHE A 137 -2.13 -2.45 7.08
N PRO A 138 -1.01 -2.79 7.75
CA PRO A 138 -0.58 -2.05 8.92
C PRO A 138 -0.36 -0.60 8.56
N LYS A 139 -0.39 0.27 9.56
CA LYS A 139 -0.07 1.69 9.39
C LYS A 139 1.40 1.85 8.97
N ASN A 140 1.70 2.90 8.20
CA ASN A 140 3.06 3.35 7.85
C ASN A 140 3.83 2.53 6.81
N ILE A 141 3.18 1.68 6.00
CA ILE A 141 3.82 1.11 4.81
C ILE A 141 4.02 2.23 3.79
N LEU A 142 5.24 2.32 3.23
CA LEU A 142 5.58 3.32 2.22
C LEU A 142 4.72 3.17 0.96
N ILE A 143 4.44 4.27 0.27
CA ILE A 143 3.71 4.24 -1.01
C ILE A 143 4.45 5.09 -2.04
N GLY A 144 4.75 6.35 -1.69
CA GLY A 144 5.40 7.27 -2.60
C GLY A 144 5.62 8.64 -1.99
N VAL A 145 5.88 9.62 -2.86
CA VAL A 145 6.05 11.03 -2.50
C VAL A 145 5.15 11.92 -3.32
N VAL A 146 4.76 13.05 -2.73
CA VAL A 146 4.05 14.13 -3.44
C VAL A 146 4.94 14.65 -4.57
N GLU A 147 4.53 14.42 -5.80
CA GLU A 147 5.18 14.97 -7.00
C GLU A 147 4.62 16.35 -7.32
N ASP A 148 3.29 16.46 -7.27
CA ASP A 148 2.57 17.71 -7.55
C ASP A 148 1.21 17.72 -6.86
N TYR A 149 0.60 18.91 -6.73
CA TYR A 149 -0.74 19.04 -6.17
C TYR A 149 -1.43 20.32 -6.65
N SER A 150 -2.75 20.29 -6.68
CA SER A 150 -3.61 21.46 -6.90
C SER A 150 -4.81 21.44 -5.96
N ILE A 151 -5.51 22.56 -5.88
CA ILE A 151 -6.83 22.64 -5.22
C ILE A 151 -7.82 23.00 -6.32
N PRO A 152 -8.69 22.07 -6.76
CA PRO A 152 -9.75 22.37 -7.70
C PRO A 152 -10.66 23.49 -7.16
N GLU A 153 -11.11 24.41 -8.02
CA GLU A 153 -11.89 25.59 -7.60
C GLU A 153 -13.20 25.22 -6.88
N SER A 154 -13.75 24.03 -7.16
CA SER A 154 -15.00 23.53 -6.60
C SER A 154 -14.85 22.78 -5.27
N THR A 155 -13.63 22.59 -4.75
CA THR A 155 -13.40 21.77 -3.56
C THR A 155 -12.48 22.44 -2.53
N ASN A 156 -12.58 21.99 -1.27
CA ASN A 156 -11.64 22.35 -0.20
C ASN A 156 -10.58 21.25 0.04
N TYR A 157 -10.40 20.37 -0.95
CA TYR A 157 -9.54 19.20 -0.87
C TYR A 157 -8.48 19.27 -1.95
N TYR A 158 -7.28 18.78 -1.63
CA TYR A 158 -6.21 18.68 -2.61
C TYR A 158 -6.50 17.56 -3.62
N ASP A 159 -6.14 17.81 -4.88
CA ASP A 159 -5.83 16.78 -5.87
C ASP A 159 -4.31 16.61 -5.92
N ILE A 160 -3.81 15.50 -5.37
CA ILE A 160 -2.38 15.24 -5.21
C ILE A 160 -1.94 14.17 -6.19
N LYS A 161 -0.89 14.45 -6.96
CA LYS A 161 -0.16 13.47 -7.77
C LYS A 161 0.99 12.91 -6.94
N VAL A 162 0.99 11.59 -6.75
CA VAL A 162 1.98 10.87 -5.96
C VAL A 162 2.82 10.02 -6.90
N ARG A 163 4.14 10.18 -6.83
CA ARG A 163 5.10 9.30 -7.51
C ARG A 163 5.44 8.14 -6.60
N LEU A 164 5.23 6.92 -7.08
CA LEU A 164 5.44 5.69 -6.33
C LEU A 164 6.93 5.47 -6.04
N PHE A 165 7.24 4.83 -4.92
CA PHE A 165 8.60 4.34 -4.64
C PHE A 165 8.91 3.05 -5.39
N GLU A 166 7.88 2.22 -5.61
CA GLU A 166 8.03 0.95 -6.32
C GLU A 166 8.00 1.11 -7.83
N ASP A 167 8.86 0.34 -8.50
CA ASP A 167 8.84 0.15 -9.94
C ASP A 167 8.07 -1.12 -10.27
N PHE A 168 6.78 -0.95 -10.58
CA PHE A 168 5.87 -2.05 -10.93
C PHE A 168 6.33 -2.88 -12.13
N GLY A 169 7.22 -2.39 -13.01
CA GLY A 169 7.79 -3.20 -14.10
C GLY A 169 8.88 -4.18 -13.65
N ALA A 170 9.59 -3.85 -12.56
CA ALA A 170 10.77 -4.57 -12.10
C ALA A 170 10.54 -5.48 -10.89
N ILE A 171 9.35 -5.48 -10.28
CA ILE A 171 9.05 -6.28 -9.08
C ILE A 171 9.13 -7.78 -9.40
N ARG A 172 9.77 -8.54 -8.51
CA ARG A 172 9.89 -10.01 -8.59
C ARG A 172 9.54 -10.72 -7.30
N ASN A 173 9.92 -10.15 -6.16
CA ASN A 173 9.69 -10.72 -4.84
C ASN A 173 8.82 -9.77 -4.02
N VAL A 174 7.83 -10.32 -3.34
CA VAL A 174 6.87 -9.62 -2.50
C VAL A 174 6.66 -10.40 -1.20
N PHE A 175 5.92 -9.80 -0.28
CA PHE A 175 5.35 -10.48 0.86
C PHE A 175 3.83 -10.35 0.78
N VAL A 176 3.14 -11.45 1.05
CA VAL A 176 1.74 -11.39 1.45
C VAL A 176 1.71 -11.05 2.93
N ILE A 177 0.95 -10.01 3.28
CA ILE A 177 0.75 -9.56 4.65
C ILE A 177 -0.66 -9.92 5.10
N LYS A 178 -0.72 -10.71 6.16
CA LYS A 178 -1.96 -11.24 6.71
C LYS A 178 -2.20 -10.65 8.09
N ASN A 179 -3.40 -10.13 8.32
CA ASN A 179 -3.81 -9.64 9.63
C ASN A 179 -4.53 -10.75 10.39
N ASN A 180 -3.93 -11.26 11.46
CA ASN A 180 -4.51 -12.35 12.24
C ASN A 180 -5.76 -11.94 13.03
N SER A 181 -5.99 -10.63 13.21
CA SER A 181 -7.20 -10.07 13.85
C SER A 181 -8.27 -9.65 12.83
N PHE A 182 -8.05 -9.88 11.53
CA PHE A 182 -8.95 -9.38 10.47
C PHE A 182 -10.40 -9.85 10.63
N ALA A 183 -10.60 -11.15 10.89
CA ALA A 183 -11.95 -11.72 10.99
C ALA A 183 -12.74 -11.13 12.16
N GLU A 184 -12.09 -10.94 13.31
CA GLU A 184 -12.70 -10.32 14.49
C GLU A 184 -13.07 -8.85 14.21
N LEU A 185 -12.14 -8.07 13.67
CA LEU A 185 -12.35 -6.66 13.35
C LEU A 185 -13.45 -6.47 12.29
N LYS A 186 -13.45 -7.30 11.25
CA LYS A 186 -14.47 -7.28 10.19
C LYS A 186 -15.86 -7.56 10.77
N SER A 187 -15.97 -8.55 11.66
CA SER A 187 -17.25 -8.89 12.31
C SER A 187 -17.83 -7.78 13.19
N LEU A 188 -17.00 -6.90 13.75
CA LEU A 188 -17.51 -5.78 14.54
C LEU A 188 -18.10 -4.67 13.68
N ILE A 189 -17.55 -4.46 12.48
CA ILE A 189 -17.87 -3.31 11.62
C ILE A 189 -18.99 -3.64 10.64
N GLU A 190 -19.06 -4.87 10.13
CA GLU A 190 -20.15 -5.30 9.23
C GLU A 190 -21.50 -5.47 9.96
N ASN A 191 -21.50 -5.38 11.29
CA ASN A 191 -22.72 -5.42 12.12
C ASN A 191 -23.24 -4.02 12.52
N GLU A 192 -22.66 -2.94 11.99
CA GLU A 192 -23.18 -1.56 12.06
C GLU A 192 -23.92 -1.15 10.77
#